data_AF-W4K1S4-F1
#
_entry.id   AF-W4K1S4-F1
#
_cell.length_a   1.000
_cell.length_b   1.000
_cell.length_c   1.000
_cell.angle_alpha   90.00
_cell.angle_beta   90.00
_cell.angle_gamma   90.00
#
_symmetry.space_group_name_H-M   'P 1'
#
loop_
_entity.id
_entity.type
_entity.pdbx_description
1 polymer ?
#
loop_
_entity_poly.entity_id
_entity_poly.type
_entity_poly.pdbx_seq_one_letter_code
_entity_poly.pdbx_strand_id
1 'polypeptide(L)'
;MAKQLLGNVLLSFSIALLLHAAFSTYEHLSHLKALGRPEDLLPFDIILETLLSLAFGIFSASIRAPETREITWASEMKKWSIDDMDSRLGFANFVTRGTVLGASSTHS
;
A
#
# COMPACT_ATOMS: atom_id res chain seq x y z
N MET A 1 -7.55 1.52 7.11
CA MET A 1 -7.37 2.98 6.95
C MET A 1 -6.12 3.49 7.68
N ALA A 2 -5.97 3.31 8.99
CA ALA A 2 -4.82 3.81 9.77
C ALA A 2 -3.43 3.33 9.26
N LYS A 3 -3.29 2.05 8.88
CA LYS A 3 -2.05 1.49 8.31
C LYS A 3 -1.60 2.22 7.04
N GLN A 4 -2.53 2.53 6.14
CA GLN A 4 -2.25 3.24 4.88
C GLN A 4 -1.90 4.70 5.15
N LEU A 5 -2.60 5.35 6.09
CA LEU A 5 -2.30 6.73 6.49
C LEU A 5 -0.89 6.84 7.09
N LEU A 6 -0.54 5.93 8.01
CA LEU A 6 0.78 5.87 8.62
C LEU A 6 1.88 5.65 7.58
N GLY A 7 1.68 4.69 6.68
CA GLY A 7 2.62 4.41 5.58
C GLY A 7 2.81 5.60 4.66
N ASN A 8 1.75 6.35 4.35
CA ASN A 8 1.84 7.56 3.52
C ASN A 8 2.61 8.69 4.23
N VAL A 9 2.35 8.93 5.52
CA VAL A 9 3.07 9.97 6.29
C VAL A 9 4.56 9.63 6.40
N LEU A 10 4.89 8.38 6.72
CA LEU A 10 6.29 7.92 6.79
C LEU A 10 6.99 8.03 5.43
N LEU A 11 6.29 7.70 4.34
CA LEU A 11 6.84 7.81 2.99
C LEU A 11 7.11 9.28 2.61
N SER A 12 6.16 10.19 2.88
CA SER A 12 6.36 11.61 2.64
C SER A 12 7.53 12.17 3.46
N PHE A 13 7.67 11.74 4.71
CA PHE A 13 8.79 12.12 5.56
C PHE A 13 10.14 11.61 5.04
N SER A 14 10.21 10.34 4.61
CA SER A 14 11.40 9.77 3.99
C SER A 14 11.78 10.49 2.69
N ILE A 15 10.81 10.85 1.85
CA ILE A 15 11.08 11.64 0.64
C ILE A 15 11.66 13.01 0.99
N ALA A 16 11.12 13.68 2.01
CA ALA A 16 11.63 14.97 2.46
C ALA A 16 13.08 14.87 2.98
N LEU A 17 13.39 13.84 3.77
CA LEU A 17 14.77 13.57 4.22
C LEU A 17 15.71 13.30 3.04
N LEU A 18 15.26 12.53 2.04
CA LEU A 18 16.08 12.21 0.86
C LEU A 18 16.40 13.48 0.07
N LEU A 19 15.39 14.33 -0.14
CA LEU A 19 15.55 15.61 -0.83
C LEU A 19 16.47 16.55 -0.05
N HIS A 20 16.37 16.56 1.27
CA HIS A 20 17.27 17.33 2.13
C HIS A 20 18.72 16.89 1.96
N ALA A 21 19.00 15.59 2.06
CA ALA A 21 20.34 15.04 1.91
C ALA A 21 20.89 15.21 0.47
N ALA A 22 20.02 15.13 -0.54
CA ALA A 22 20.37 15.41 -1.93
C ALA A 22 20.74 16.88 -2.14
N PHE A 23 20.00 17.81 -1.51
CA PHE A 23 20.33 19.23 -1.54
C PHE A 23 21.66 19.53 -0.83
N SER A 24 21.89 18.95 0.35
CA SER A 24 23.19 19.06 1.06
C SER A 24 24.35 18.52 0.22
N THR A 25 24.15 17.40 -0.47
CA THR A 25 25.14 16.85 -1.42
C THR A 25 25.40 17.82 -2.57
N TYR A 26 24.35 18.40 -3.15
CA TYR A 26 24.46 19.36 -4.24
C TYR A 26 25.23 20.62 -3.82
N GLU A 27 24.88 21.23 -2.69
CA GLU A 27 25.58 22.38 -2.13
C GLU A 27 27.06 22.06 -1.91
N HIS A 28 27.36 20.93 -1.25
CA HIS A 28 28.73 20.53 -0.97
C HIS A 28 29.56 20.33 -2.24
N LEU A 29 29.04 19.62 -3.24
CA LEU A 29 29.72 19.40 -4.51
C LEU A 29 29.85 20.69 -5.34
N SER A 30 28.87 21.59 -5.26
CA SER A 30 28.93 22.88 -5.95
C SER A 30 30.04 23.76 -5.37
N HIS A 31 30.21 23.74 -4.05
CA HIS A 31 31.25 24.48 -3.34
C HIS A 31 32.65 23.91 -3.64
N LEU A 32 32.80 22.59 -3.65
CA LEU A 32 34.06 21.92 -4.03
C LEU A 32 34.48 22.25 -5.47
N LYS A 33 33.51 22.28 -6.40
CA LYS A 33 33.76 22.71 -7.79
C LYS A 33 34.22 24.15 -7.87
N ALA A 34 33.58 25.06 -7.12
CA ALA A 34 33.96 26.48 -7.08
C ALA A 34 35.38 26.70 -6.51
N LEU A 35 35.81 25.83 -5.57
CA LEU A 35 37.17 25.84 -5.00
C LEU A 35 38.23 25.17 -5.87
N GLY A 36 37.85 24.58 -7.01
CA GLY A 36 38.77 23.85 -7.89
C GLY A 36 39.27 22.53 -7.30
N ARG A 37 38.56 21.95 -6.32
CA ARG A 37 38.90 20.68 -5.64
C ARG A 37 37.75 19.68 -5.76
N PRO A 38 37.47 19.14 -6.96
CA PRO A 38 36.30 18.29 -7.19
C PRO A 38 36.40 16.89 -6.57
N GLU A 39 37.61 16.45 -6.19
CA GLU A 39 37.90 15.09 -5.74
C GLU A 39 37.77 14.88 -4.22
N ASP A 40 37.25 15.88 -3.49
CA ASP A 40 37.13 15.77 -2.05
C ASP A 40 35.96 14.84 -1.65
N LEU A 41 36.11 14.16 -0.53
CA LEU A 41 35.17 13.16 -0.07
C LEU A 41 33.91 13.82 0.51
N LEU A 42 32.76 13.15 0.33
CA LEU A 42 31.53 13.58 0.98
C LEU A 42 31.64 13.46 2.51
N PRO A 43 31.14 14.46 3.26
CA PRO A 43 31.03 14.38 4.70
C PRO A 43 30.24 13.16 5.14
N PHE A 44 30.72 12.49 6.18
CA PHE A 44 30.09 11.29 6.72
C PHE A 44 28.64 11.53 7.16
N ASP A 45 28.31 12.75 7.59
CA ASP A 45 26.96 13.15 7.98
C ASP A 45 25.94 13.00 6.85
N ILE A 46 26.26 13.52 5.65
CA ILE A 46 25.41 13.40 4.45
C ILE A 46 25.24 11.93 4.06
N ILE A 47 26.29 11.12 4.21
CA ILE A 47 26.22 9.67 3.94
C ILE A 47 25.26 8.99 4.92
N LEU A 48 25.30 9.35 6.21
CA LEU A 48 24.36 8.83 7.20
C LEU A 48 22.92 9.29 6.93
N GLU A 49 22.70 10.57 6.62
CA GLU A 49 21.38 11.11 6.29
C GLU A 49 20.75 10.38 5.10
N THR A 50 21.52 10.18 4.03
CA THR A 50 21.05 9.44 2.84
C THR A 50 20.73 7.98 3.15
N LEU A 51 21.58 7.28 3.91
CA LEU A 51 21.34 5.90 4.33
C LEU A 51 20.12 5.76 5.24
N LEU A 52 19.95 6.67 6.20
CA LEU A 52 18.78 6.70 7.07
C LEU A 52 17.52 6.96 6.25
N SER A 53 17.56 7.95 5.35
CA SER A 53 16.44 8.25 4.46
C SER A 53 16.04 7.05 3.61
N LEU A 54 17.02 6.30 3.07
CA LEU A 54 16.79 5.07 2.32
C LEU A 54 16.14 4.00 3.19
N ALA A 55 16.64 3.78 4.41
CA ALA A 55 16.09 2.80 5.34
C ALA A 55 14.63 3.11 5.71
N PHE A 56 14.32 4.38 6.00
CA PHE A 56 12.93 4.83 6.21
C PHE A 56 12.06 4.64 4.96
N GLY A 57 12.62 4.87 3.77
CA GLY A 57 11.94 4.66 2.50
C GLY A 57 11.52 3.21 2.31
N ILE A 58 12.46 2.28 2.50
CA ILE A 58 12.20 0.83 2.44
C ILE A 58 11.15 0.44 3.48
N PHE A 59 11.33 0.86 4.73
CA PHE A 59 10.40 0.53 5.82
C PHE A 59 8.98 1.05 5.56
N SER A 60 8.84 2.29 5.08
CA SER A 60 7.55 2.89 4.73
C SER A 60 6.87 2.16 3.57
N ALA A 61 7.64 1.74 2.56
CA ALA A 61 7.15 0.97 1.43
C ALA A 61 6.66 -0.42 1.87
N SER A 62 7.39 -1.09 2.78
CA SER A 62 6.97 -2.37 3.35
C SER A 62 5.65 -2.25 4.12
N ILE A 63 5.40 -1.17 4.85
CA ILE A 63 4.11 -0.95 5.54
C ILE A 63 2.98 -0.74 4.53
N ARG A 64 3.23 -0.07 3.41
CA ARG A 64 2.23 0.11 2.33
C ARG A 64 1.92 -1.17 1.56
N ALA A 65 2.78 -2.19 1.64
CA ALA A 65 2.58 -3.43 0.90
C ALA A 65 1.21 -4.06 1.25
N PRO A 66 0.43 -4.48 0.24
CA PRO A 66 -0.81 -5.19 0.46
C PRO A 66 -0.53 -6.54 1.13
N GLU A 67 -1.50 -7.01 1.92
CA GLU A 67 -1.38 -8.30 2.57
C GLU A 67 -1.37 -9.42 1.53
N THR A 68 -0.48 -10.40 1.73
CA THR A 68 -0.39 -11.56 0.86
C THR A 68 -1.69 -12.36 0.95
N ARG A 69 -2.33 -12.61 -0.18
CA ARG A 69 -3.55 -13.43 -0.20
C ARG A 69 -3.17 -14.90 -0.03
N GLU A 70 -3.94 -15.60 0.80
CA GLU A 70 -3.83 -17.04 0.94
C GLU A 70 -4.32 -17.73 -0.33
N ILE A 71 -3.52 -18.68 -0.84
CA ILE A 71 -3.78 -19.43 -2.09
C ILE A 71 -4.50 -20.77 -1.85
N THR A 72 -4.79 -21.11 -0.60
CA THR A 72 -5.42 -22.39 -0.25
C THR A 72 -6.91 -22.34 -0.54
N TRP A 73 -7.37 -23.21 -1.45
CA TRP A 73 -8.78 -23.39 -1.78
C TRP A 73 -9.66 -23.65 -0.54
N ALA A 74 -9.17 -24.36 0.47
CA ALA A 74 -9.91 -24.60 1.71
C ALA A 74 -10.17 -23.32 2.53
N SER A 75 -9.22 -22.37 2.57
CA SER A 75 -9.40 -21.07 3.24
C SER A 75 -10.36 -20.17 2.47
N GLU A 76 -10.31 -20.23 1.13
CA GLU A 76 -11.25 -19.52 0.29
C GLU A 76 -12.66 -20.08 0.42
N MET A 77 -12.85 -21.41 0.35
CA MET A 77 -14.14 -22.08 0.51
C MET A 77 -14.79 -21.82 1.88
N LYS A 78 -14.01 -21.55 2.92
CA LYS A 78 -14.54 -21.19 4.26
C LYS A 78 -15.31 -19.86 4.27
N LYS A 79 -15.06 -18.97 3.30
CA LYS A 79 -15.79 -17.69 3.19
C LYS A 79 -17.16 -17.83 2.52
N TRP A 80 -17.40 -18.94 1.83
CA TRP A 80 -18.60 -19.15 1.03
C TRP A 80 -19.64 -19.91 1.84
N SER A 81 -20.88 -19.43 1.85
CA SER A 81 -22.02 -20.11 2.50
C SER A 81 -22.53 -21.26 1.61
N ILE A 82 -23.09 -22.31 2.23
CA ILE A 82 -23.81 -23.36 1.50
C ILE A 82 -24.89 -22.74 0.60
N ASP A 83 -25.58 -21.71 1.09
CA ASP A 83 -26.68 -21.06 0.40
C ASP A 83 -26.20 -20.30 -0.85
N ASP A 84 -25.00 -19.71 -0.79
CA ASP A 84 -24.36 -19.05 -1.91
C ASP A 84 -23.98 -20.05 -3.02
N MET A 85 -23.53 -21.24 -2.62
CA MET A 85 -23.21 -22.33 -3.55
C MET A 85 -24.46 -23.03 -4.11
N ASP A 86 -25.49 -23.18 -3.28
CA ASP A 86 -26.74 -23.89 -3.62
C ASP A 86 -27.73 -23.00 -4.38
N SER A 87 -27.53 -21.67 -4.35
CA SER A 87 -28.29 -20.71 -5.16
C SER A 87 -28.28 -21.02 -6.66
N ARG A 88 -27.25 -21.76 -7.12
CA ARG A 88 -27.08 -22.30 -8.49
C ARG A 88 -27.70 -21.38 -9.53
N LEU A 89 -27.27 -20.11 -9.55
CA LEU A 89 -27.93 -19.04 -10.32
C LEU A 89 -28.13 -19.37 -11.80
N GLY A 90 -27.27 -20.19 -12.39
CA GLY A 90 -27.43 -20.72 -13.76
C GLY A 90 -28.61 -21.67 -13.98
N PHE A 91 -29.26 -22.13 -12.91
CA PHE A 91 -30.44 -23.00 -12.89
C PHE A 91 -31.59 -22.40 -12.05
N ALA A 92 -31.59 -21.10 -11.80
CA ALA A 92 -32.61 -20.44 -11.00
C ALA A 92 -34.01 -20.69 -11.58
N ASN A 93 -34.93 -21.20 -10.75
CA ASN A 93 -36.32 -21.43 -11.13
C ASN A 93 -37.21 -20.33 -10.56
N PHE A 94 -37.98 -19.67 -11.41
CA PHE A 94 -38.88 -18.58 -11.03
C PHE A 94 -40.30 -19.05 -10.65
N VAL A 95 -40.59 -20.34 -10.79
CA VAL A 95 -41.84 -20.96 -10.34
C VAL A 95 -41.67 -21.44 -8.90
N THR A 96 -41.68 -20.50 -7.96
CA THR A 96 -41.56 -20.79 -6.52
C THR A 96 -42.72 -20.17 -5.74
N ARG A 97 -42.93 -20.63 -4.50
CA ARG A 97 -43.94 -20.07 -3.60
C ARG A 97 -43.70 -18.58 -3.28
N GLY A 98 -42.47 -18.10 -3.46
CA GLY A 98 -42.12 -16.68 -3.30
C GLY A 98 -42.88 -15.76 -4.25
N THR A 99 -43.23 -16.23 -5.46
CA THR A 99 -43.98 -15.44 -6.45
C THR A 99 -45.40 -15.10 -5.96
N VAL A 100 -46.04 -16.01 -5.22
CA VAL A 100 -47.39 -15.80 -4.68
C VAL A 100 -47.35 -15.02 -3.37
N LEU A 101 -46.36 -15.29 -2.52
CA LEU A 101 -46.21 -14.64 -1.22
C LEU A 101 -45.65 -13.21 -1.32
N GLY A 102 -44.81 -12.91 -2.31
CA GLY A 102 -44.29 -11.55 -2.55
C GLY A 102 -45.27 -10.62 -3.28
N ALA A 103 -46.20 -11.18 -4.07
CA ALA A 103 -47.24 -10.41 -4.74
C ALA A 103 -48.39 -10.01 -3.80
N SER A 104 -48.60 -10.75 -2.70
CA SER A 104 -49.62 -10.44 -1.70
C SER A 104 -49.17 -9.40 -0.67
N SER A 105 -47.86 -9.19 -0.48
CA SER A 105 -47.31 -8.18 0.43
C SER A 105 -47.17 -6.78 -0.16
N THR A 106 -47.32 -6.62 -1.48
CA THR A 106 -47.25 -5.31 -2.19
C THR A 106 -48.60 -4.57 -2.25
N HIS A 107 -49.66 -5.17 -1.70
CA HIS A 107 -51.03 -4.63 -1.70
C HIS A 107 -51.59 -4.35 -0.29
N SER A 108 -50.73 -4.14 0.71
CA SER A 108 -51.12 -3.70 2.08
C SER A 108 -50.53 -2.34 2.40
#